data_AF-A0A2M8Q8F5-F1
#
_entry.id   AF-A0A2M8Q8F5-F1
#
_cell.length_a   1.000
_cell.length_b   1.000
_cell.length_c   1.000
_cell.angle_alpha   90.00
_cell.angle_beta   90.00
_cell.angle_gamma   90.00
#
_symmetry.space_group_name_H-M   'P 1'
#
loop_
_entity.id
_entity.type
_entity.pdbx_description
1 polymer ?
#
loop_
_entity_poly.entity_id
_entity_poly.type
_entity_poly.pdbx_seq_one_letter_code
_entity_poly.pdbx_strand_id
1 'polypeptide(L)' 'MSIHDIPIIEELEKRCFSAPWSGDVYRHELTSNRLGSYWVMRRASGSDEGTPPILAY' A
#
# COMPACT_ATOMS: atom_id res chain seq x y z
N MET A 1 -7.53 -1.47 0.33
CA MET A 1 -6.46 -1.15 -0.65
C MET A 1 -7.03 -1.28 -2.05
N SER A 2 -6.53 -0.48 -3.01
CA SER A 2 -6.86 -0.59 -4.43
C SER A 2 -5.59 -0.74 -5.29
N ILE A 3 -5.74 -1.10 -6.56
CA ILE A 3 -4.62 -1.21 -7.51
C ILE A 3 -3.85 0.12 -7.64
N HIS A 4 -4.54 1.26 -7.48
CA HIS A 4 -3.91 2.59 -7.56
C HIS A 4 -3.01 2.91 -6.37
N ASP A 5 -3.15 2.18 -5.25
CA ASP A 5 -2.30 2.37 -4.07
C ASP A 5 -0.97 1.61 -4.18
N ILE A 6 -0.85 0.64 -5.10
CA ILE A 6 0.32 -0.24 -5.24
C ILE A 6 1.64 0.52 -5.37
N PRO A 7 1.78 1.59 -6.19
CA PRO A 7 3.05 2.29 -6.31
C PRO A 7 3.54 2.88 -4.98
N ILE A 8 2.63 3.37 -4.14
CA ILE A 8 3.01 3.94 -2.84
C ILE A 8 3.33 2.81 -1.86
N ILE A 9 2.57 1.72 -1.89
CA ILE A 9 2.79 0.54 -1.04
C ILE A 9 4.13 -0.12 -1.35
N GLU A 10 4.50 -0.25 -2.62
CA GLU A 10 5.79 -0.81 -3.02
C GLU A 10 6.98 0.03 -2.51
N GLU A 11 6.83 1.35 -2.46
CA GLU A 11 7.84 2.23 -1.87
C GLU A 11 7.90 2.12 -0.34
N LEU A 12 6.77 1.86 0.33
CA LEU A 12 6.74 1.58 1.76
C LEU A 12 7.36 0.21 2.08
N GLU A 13 7.03 -0.82 1.31
CA GLU A 13 7.61 -2.18 1.41
C GLU A 13 9.13 -2.13 1.48
N LYS A 14 9.76 -1.49 0.48
CA LYS A 14 11.22 -1.38 0.35
C LYS A 14 11.87 -0.66 1.54
N ARG A 15 11.14 0.22 2.21
CA ARG A 15 11.64 0.99 3.36
C ARG A 15 11.46 0.24 4.67
N CYS A 16 10.39 -0.53 4.80
CA CYS A 16 9.97 -1.16 6.04
C CYS A 16 10.49 -2.60 6.20
N PHE A 17 10.74 -3.31 5.11
CA PHE A 17 11.08 -4.73 5.13
C PHE A 17 12.39 -5.02 4.40
N SER A 18 13.16 -5.96 4.95
CA SER A 18 14.41 -6.44 4.34
C SER A 18 14.18 -7.37 3.15
N ALA A 19 12.98 -7.92 2.99
CA ALA A 19 12.56 -8.77 1.89
C ALA A 19 11.19 -8.32 1.37
N PRO A 20 11.15 -7.20 0.61
CA PRO A 20 9.89 -6.58 0.23
C PRO A 20 9.11 -7.39 -0.80
N TRP A 21 7.78 -7.34 -0.71
CA TRP A 21 6.92 -7.82 -1.79
C TRP A 21 6.94 -6.85 -2.97
N SER A 22 6.91 -7.38 -4.20
CA SER A 22 6.79 -6.54 -5.40
C SER A 22 5.36 -6.08 -5.62
N GLY A 23 5.19 -4.98 -6.37
CA GLY A 23 3.87 -4.49 -6.76
C GLY A 23 3.02 -5.51 -7.53
N ASP A 24 3.66 -6.42 -8.27
CA ASP A 24 2.98 -7.49 -9.01
C ASP A 24 2.32 -8.52 -8.10
N VAL A 25 2.93 -8.82 -6.94
CA VAL A 25 2.33 -9.71 -5.93
C VAL A 25 1.03 -9.09 -5.43
N TYR A 26 1.07 -7.83 -5.04
CA TYR A 26 -0.13 -7.11 -4.60
C TYR A 26 -1.20 -7.01 -5.68
N ARG A 27 -0.80 -6.81 -6.94
CA ARG A 27 -1.74 -6.80 -8.06
C ARG A 27 -2.42 -8.16 -8.21
N HIS A 28 -1.65 -9.25 -8.18
CA HIS A 28 -2.17 -10.61 -8.27
C HIS A 28 -3.16 -10.91 -7.14
N GLU A 29 -2.80 -10.57 -5.90
CA GLU A 29 -3.65 -10.80 -4.72
C GLU A 29 -4.97 -10.04 -4.84
N LEU A 30 -4.93 -8.74 -5.16
CA LEU A 30 -6.13 -7.92 -5.29
C LEU A 30 -7.08 -8.38 -6.41
N THR A 31 -6.56 -8.99 -7.48
CA THR A 31 -7.37 -9.43 -8.63
C THR A 31 -7.84 -10.87 -8.51
N SER A 32 -7.08 -11.72 -7.81
CA SER A 32 -7.23 -13.18 -7.88
C SER A 32 -7.59 -13.81 -6.54
N ASN A 33 -7.15 -13.23 -5.42
CA ASN A 33 -7.41 -13.76 -4.09
C ASN A 33 -8.71 -13.17 -3.50
N ARG A 34 -9.82 -13.87 -3.71
CA ARG A 34 -11.15 -13.46 -3.20
C ARG A 34 -11.32 -13.59 -1.69
N LEU A 35 -10.38 -14.25 -1.01
CA LEU A 35 -10.36 -14.39 0.45
C LEU A 35 -9.45 -13.35 1.12
N GLY A 36 -8.58 -12.69 0.34
CA GLY A 36 -7.69 -11.64 0.82
C GLY A 36 -8.44 -10.34 1.08
N SER A 37 -8.12 -9.69 2.20
CA SER A 37 -8.63 -8.35 2.53
C SER A 37 -7.48 -7.45 2.92
N TYR A 38 -7.29 -6.39 2.14
CA TYR A 38 -6.17 -5.46 2.27
C TYR A 38 -6.68 -4.08 2.67
N TRP A 39 -6.03 -3.47 3.65
CA TRP A 39 -6.44 -2.19 4.22
C TRP A 39 -5.40 -1.13 3.85
N VAL A 40 -5.77 0.14 3.98
CA VAL A 40 -4.81 1.24 3.87
C VAL A 40 -5.21 2.29 4.90
N MET A 41 -4.26 2.69 5.73
CA MET A 41 -4.42 3.83 6.61
C MET A 41 -4.01 5.08 5.84
N ARG A 42 -4.98 5.95 5.55
CA ARG A 42 -4.74 7.20 4.85
C ARG A 42 -4.57 8.34 5.83
N ARG A 43 -3.78 9.34 5.44
CA ARG A 43 -3.71 10.60 6.18
C ARG A 43 -5.10 11.26 6.24
N ALA A 44 -5.42 11.88 7.36
CA ALA A 44 -6.65 12.65 7.49
C ALA A 44 -6.63 13.90 6.61
N SER A 45 -7.79 14.34 6.14
CA SER A 45 -7.93 15.62 5.43
C SER A 45 -7.48 16.77 6.34
N GLY A 46 -6.55 17.61 5.85
CA GLY A 46 -5.99 18.73 6.63
C GLY A 46 -4.68 18.43 7.35
N SER A 47 -4.08 17.24 7.16
CA SER A 47 -2.71 16.94 7.62
C SER A 47 -1.65 17.75 6.85
N ASP A 48 -0.53 18.06 7.51
CA ASP A 48 0.61 18.80 6.94
C ASP A 48 1.04 18.27 5.56
N GLU A 49 1.46 19.20 4.70
CA GLU A 49 1.78 18.95 3.29
C GLU A 49 2.90 17.91 3.10
N GLY A 50 3.80 17.78 4.09
CA GLY A 50 4.89 16.80 4.11
C GLY A 50 4.50 15.37 4.50
N THR A 51 3.27 15.14 4.98
CA THR A 51 2.83 13.81 5.39
C THR A 51 2.39 12.97 4.18
N PRO A 52 2.92 11.76 3.95
CA PRO A 52 2.53 10.95 2.81
C PRO A 52 1.04 10.56 2.84
N PRO A 53 0.40 10.37 1.67
CA PRO A 53 -1.04 10.09 1.57
C PRO A 53 -1.45 8.75 2.21
N ILE A 54 -0.53 7.78 2.26
CA ILE A 54 -0.70 6.48 2.91
C ILE A 54 0.35 6.37 4.02
N LEU A 55 -0.12 6.02 5.22
CA LEU A 55 0.70 5.92 6.43
C LEU A 55 1.05 4.46 6.74
N ALA A 56 0.14 3.54 6.45
CA ALA A 56 0.28 2.09 6.62
C ALA A 56 -0.68 1.36 5.67
N TYR A 57 -0.45 0.07 5.46
CA TYR A 57 -1.27 -0.80 4.61
C TYR A 57 -1.36 -2.21 5.19
#